data_AF-A0A937F2I0-F1
#
_entry.id   AF-A0A937F2I0-F1
#
_cell.length_a   1.000
_cell.length_b   1.000
_cell.length_c   1.000
_cell.angle_alpha   90.00
_cell.angle_beta   90.00
_cell.angle_gamma   90.00
#
_symmetry.space_group_name_H-M   'P 1'
#
loop_
_entity.id
_entity.type
_entity.pdbx_description
1 polymer ?
#
loop_
_entity_poly.entity_id
_entity_poly.type
_entity_poly.pdbx_seq_one_letter_code
_entity_poly.pdbx_strand_id
1 'polypeptide(L)'
;MLLKPRPRRLQQPAIAQLVRELRAIMQLSQEKFADELGMTFATINRWENGHAMPSPLALKQINRLLNYLSQSSDARCGDGATLSAANMFWARNQTHEG
;
A
#
# COMPACT_ATOMS: atom_id res chain seq x y z
N MET A 1 21.87 4.78 23.85
CA MET A 1 20.72 3.85 23.79
C MET A 1 20.58 3.38 22.34
N LEU A 2 21.08 2.17 22.01
CA LEU A 2 20.95 1.60 20.66
C LEU A 2 19.52 1.10 20.46
N LEU A 3 18.73 1.80 19.65
CA LEU A 3 17.55 1.21 19.02
C LEU A 3 18.06 0.16 18.02
N LYS A 4 18.08 -1.10 18.45
CA LYS A 4 18.38 -2.24 17.58
C LYS A 4 17.40 -2.18 16.40
N PRO A 5 17.86 -2.13 15.14
CA PRO A 5 16.96 -2.27 14.00
C PRO A 5 16.21 -3.59 14.16
N ARG A 6 14.87 -3.51 14.21
CA ARG A 6 14.03 -4.71 14.32
C ARG A 6 14.34 -5.61 13.13
N PRO A 7 14.55 -6.93 13.35
CA PRO A 7 14.95 -7.83 12.30
C PRO A 7 13.93 -7.77 11.15
N ARG A 8 14.46 -7.60 9.94
CA ARG A 8 13.71 -7.52 8.69
C ARG A 8 13.00 -8.87 8.51
N ARG A 9 11.75 -8.99 8.99
CA ARG A 9 10.93 -10.18 8.79
C ARG A 9 10.56 -10.25 7.30
N LEU A 10 11.39 -10.97 6.55
CA LEU A 10 11.10 -11.48 5.22
C LEU A 10 9.98 -12.52 5.31
N GLN A 11 8.74 -12.09 5.54
CA GLN A 11 7.54 -12.82 5.18
C GLN A 11 6.43 -11.79 5.10
N GLN A 12 5.97 -11.47 3.90
CA GLN A 12 4.72 -10.74 3.78
C GLN A 12 3.85 -11.34 2.69
N PRO A 13 2.57 -11.61 2.98
CA PRO A 13 1.58 -11.75 1.94
C PRO A 13 1.61 -10.48 1.07
N ALA A 14 1.39 -10.62 -0.24
CA ALA A 14 1.51 -9.54 -1.22
C ALA A 14 0.78 -8.24 -0.80
N ILE A 15 -0.30 -8.36 -0.03
CA ILE A 15 -1.10 -7.21 0.45
C ILE A 15 -0.42 -6.36 1.52
N ALA A 16 0.33 -6.96 2.44
CA ALA A 16 1.02 -6.21 3.50
C ALA A 16 2.11 -5.32 2.88
N GLN A 17 2.81 -5.87 1.89
CA GLN A 17 3.84 -5.17 1.15
C GLN A 17 3.22 -4.02 0.32
N LEU A 18 2.11 -4.27 -0.37
CA LEU A 18 1.37 -3.24 -1.12
C LEU A 18 0.97 -2.05 -0.23
N VAL A 19 0.42 -2.32 0.96
CA VAL A 19 0.02 -1.27 1.91
C VAL A 19 1.23 -0.43 2.35
N ARG A 20 2.37 -1.06 2.63
CA ARG A 20 3.60 -0.33 3.00
C ARG A 20 4.12 0.53 1.86
N GLU A 21 4.09 0.00 0.64
CA GLU A 21 4.56 0.70 -0.56
C GLU A 21 3.68 1.91 -0.87
N LEU A 22 2.35 1.74 -0.86
CA LEU A 22 1.41 2.84 -1.07
C LEU A 22 1.61 3.95 -0.04
N ARG A 23 1.73 3.58 1.24
CA ARG A 23 2.00 4.55 2.30
C ARG A 23 3.34 5.28 2.10
N ALA A 24 4.38 4.57 1.67
CA ALA A 24 5.70 5.15 1.42
C ALA A 24 5.68 6.12 0.22
N ILE A 25 4.97 5.78 -0.87
CA ILE A 25 4.78 6.65 -2.04
C ILE A 25 4.10 7.95 -1.63
N MET A 26 3.09 7.87 -0.76
CA MET A 26 2.37 9.04 -0.25
C MET A 26 3.10 9.77 0.89
N GLN A 27 4.24 9.23 1.37
CA GLN A 27 5.02 9.77 2.48
C GLN A 27 4.21 9.97 3.77
N LEU A 28 3.23 9.09 4.03
CA LEU A 28 2.35 9.18 5.19
C LEU A 28 2.82 8.32 6.36
N SER A 29 2.50 8.77 7.58
CA SER A 29 2.54 7.91 8.76
C SER A 29 1.41 6.86 8.68
N GLN A 30 1.52 5.77 9.45
CA GLN A 30 0.46 4.76 9.52
C GLN A 30 -0.89 5.36 9.96
N GLU A 31 -0.86 6.36 10.83
CA GLU A 31 -2.05 7.08 11.30
C GLU A 31 -2.70 7.88 10.17
N LYS A 32 -1.91 8.70 9.46
CA LYS A 32 -2.42 9.48 8.33
C LYS A 32 -2.92 8.62 7.18
N PHE A 33 -2.25 7.50 6.93
CA PHE A 33 -2.70 6.53 5.95
C PHE A 33 -3.99 5.82 6.38
N ALA A 34 -4.17 5.59 7.68
CA ALA A 34 -5.42 5.06 8.21
C ALA A 34 -6.57 6.08 8.05
N ASP A 35 -6.32 7.35 8.35
CA ASP A 35 -7.29 8.44 8.14
C ASP A 35 -7.74 8.50 6.67
N GLU A 36 -6.78 8.42 5.72
CA GLU A 36 -7.05 8.42 4.27
C GLU A 36 -7.95 7.25 3.83
N LEU A 37 -7.75 6.07 4.41
CA LEU A 37 -8.56 4.88 4.12
C LEU A 37 -9.86 4.79 4.95
N GLY A 38 -10.10 5.74 5.87
CA GLY A 38 -11.21 5.68 6.82
C GLY A 38 -11.11 4.50 7.81
N MET A 39 -9.88 4.09 8.13
CA MET A 39 -9.56 2.95 8.99
C MET A 39 -8.85 3.42 10.26
N THR A 40 -8.66 2.53 11.23
CA THR A 40 -7.85 2.83 12.42
C THR A 40 -6.38 2.49 12.21
N PHE A 41 -5.49 3.20 12.91
CA PHE A 41 -4.07 2.89 12.97
C PHE A 41 -3.82 1.40 13.29
N ALA A 42 -4.54 0.84 14.26
CA ALA A 42 -4.39 -0.55 14.68
C ALA A 42 -4.67 -1.54 13.53
N THR A 43 -5.62 -1.21 12.65
CA THR A 43 -5.93 -2.01 11.46
C THR A 43 -4.78 -1.98 10.45
N ILE A 44 -4.25 -0.80 10.13
CA ILE A 44 -3.08 -0.67 9.23
C ILE A 44 -1.86 -1.38 9.82
N ASN A 45 -1.57 -1.17 11.11
CA ASN A 45 -0.44 -1.82 11.78
C ASN A 45 -0.55 -3.36 11.75
N ARG A 46 -1.76 -3.92 11.91
CA ARG A 46 -1.95 -5.38 11.78
C ARG A 46 -1.73 -5.87 10.35
N TRP A 47 -2.21 -5.14 9.34
CA TRP A 47 -1.98 -5.51 7.93
C TRP A 47 -0.51 -5.43 7.56
N GLU A 48 0.15 -4.32 7.89
CA GLU A 48 1.57 -4.12 7.59
C GLU A 48 2.44 -5.17 8.28
N ASN A 49 2.08 -5.68 9.46
CA ASN A 49 2.83 -6.75 10.13
C ASN A 49 2.38 -8.17 9.76
N GLY A 50 1.43 -8.33 8.82
CA GLY A 50 0.92 -9.63 8.40
C GLY A 50 0.07 -10.35 9.45
N HIS A 51 -0.45 -9.62 10.45
CA HIS A 51 -1.27 -10.17 11.52
C HIS A 51 -2.76 -10.25 11.16
N ALA A 52 -3.19 -9.59 10.08
CA ALA A 52 -4.55 -9.67 9.57
C ALA A 52 -4.59 -9.41 8.06
N MET A 53 -5.59 -9.99 7.39
CA MET A 53 -5.90 -9.65 6.01
C MET A 53 -6.96 -8.54 5.96
N PRO A 54 -6.92 -7.64 4.96
CA PRO A 54 -7.98 -6.67 4.76
C PRO A 54 -9.31 -7.36 4.40
N SER A 55 -10.42 -6.78 4.85
CA SER A 55 -11.75 -7.21 4.41
C SER A 55 -12.00 -6.82 2.94
N PRO A 56 -13.01 -7.40 2.27
CA PRO A 56 -13.36 -6.99 0.91
C PRO A 56 -13.66 -5.48 0.78
N LEU A 57 -14.25 -4.86 1.81
CA LEU A 57 -14.49 -3.42 1.84
C LEU A 57 -13.18 -2.63 1.90
N ALA A 58 -12.22 -3.08 2.71
CA ALA A 58 -10.91 -2.46 2.79
C ALA A 58 -10.11 -2.58 1.48
N LEU A 59 -10.17 -3.75 0.83
CA LEU A 59 -9.56 -3.94 -0.50
C LEU A 59 -10.14 -2.98 -1.54
N LYS A 60 -11.46 -2.72 -1.50
CA LYS A 60 -12.09 -1.71 -2.37
C LYS A 60 -11.54 -0.31 -2.13
N GLN A 61 -11.28 0.08 -0.87
CA GLN A 61 -10.68 1.39 -0.57
C GLN A 61 -9.23 1.49 -1.07
N ILE A 62 -8.43 0.43 -0.87
CA ILE A 62 -7.07 0.35 -1.40
C ILE A 62 -7.07 0.47 -2.93
N ASN A 63 -7.99 -0.22 -3.61
CA ASN A 63 -8.12 -0.15 -5.06
C ASN A 63 -8.54 1.24 -5.54
N ARG A 64 -9.45 1.91 -4.81
CA ARG A 64 -9.85 3.29 -5.11
C ARG A 64 -8.66 4.24 -5.01
N LEU A 65 -7.84 4.09 -3.97
CA LEU A 65 -6.63 4.89 -3.77
C LEU A 65 -5.61 4.65 -4.88
N LEU A 66 -5.40 3.39 -5.28
CA LEU A 66 -4.54 3.04 -6.42
C LEU A 66 -5.00 3.70 -7.72
N ASN A 67 -6.31 3.65 -8.01
CA ASN A 67 -6.88 4.28 -9.20
C ASN A 67 -6.74 5.80 -9.17
N TYR A 68 -6.87 6.42 -7.99
CA TYR A 68 -6.63 7.85 -7.82
C TYR A 68 -5.17 8.18 -8.14
N LEU A 69 -4.22 7.46 -7.55
CA LEU A 69 -2.79 7.67 -7.79
C LEU A 69 -2.39 7.43 -9.25
N SER A 70 -2.99 6.45 -9.93
CA SER A 70 -2.71 6.21 -11.35
C SER A 70 -3.20 7.35 -12.26
N GLN A 71 -4.33 7.98 -11.92
CA GLN A 71 -4.92 9.08 -12.68
C GLN A 71 -4.27 10.43 -12.35
N SER A 72 -3.74 10.61 -11.14
CA SER A 72 -3.05 11.84 -10.72
C SER A 72 -1.63 11.97 -11.24
N SER A 73 -1.08 10.93 -11.88
CA SER A 73 0.22 10.97 -12.60
C SER A 73 0.28 12.02 -13.72
N ASP A 74 -0.87 12.57 -14.14
CA ASP A 74 -1.00 13.45 -15.30
C ASP A 74 -1.39 14.89 -14.95
N ALA A 75 -0.70 15.49 -13.98
CA ALA A 75 -0.50 16.95 -13.94
C ALA A 75 1.00 17.25 -13.85
N ARG A 76 1.65 17.19 -15.02
CA ARG A 76 3.03 17.58 -15.35
C ARG A 76 3.72 18.47 -14.31
N CYS A 77 4.81 18.00 -13.71
CA CYS A 77 6.13 18.63 -13.80
C CYS A 77 7.21 17.63 -13.36
N GLY A 78 8.39 17.71 -13.98
CA GLY A 78 9.45 16.70 -13.88
C GLY A 78 9.90 16.42 -12.45
N ASP A 79 10.09 15.13 -12.15
CA ASP A 79 11.32 14.54 -11.61
C ASP A 79 11.05 13.05 -11.36
N GLY A 80 11.79 12.20 -12.08
CA GLY A 80 11.45 10.80 -12.30
C GLY A 80 11.49 9.90 -11.07
N ALA A 81 10.33 9.67 -10.46
CA ALA A 81 10.08 8.52 -9.59
C ALA A 81 8.98 7.64 -10.22
N THR A 82 9.40 6.71 -11.08
CA THR A 82 8.50 5.71 -11.67
C THR A 82 7.94 4.81 -10.57
N LEU A 83 6.62 4.75 -10.47
CA LEU A 83 5.93 3.67 -9.77
C LEU A 83 6.47 2.35 -10.33
N SER A 84 7.24 1.64 -9.49
CA SER A 84 7.98 0.43 -9.85
C SER A 84 7.09 -0.60 -10.56
N ALA A 85 7.69 -1.37 -11.46
CA ALA A 85 7.09 -2.46 -12.24
C ALA A 85 6.24 -3.46 -11.42
N ALA A 86 6.40 -3.47 -10.10
CA ALA A 86 5.54 -4.20 -9.16
C ALA A 86 4.05 -3.81 -9.26
N ASN A 87 3.74 -2.53 -9.49
CA ASN A 87 2.36 -2.05 -9.59
C ASN A 87 1.67 -2.53 -10.87
N MET A 88 2.43 -2.70 -11.95
CA MET A 88 1.94 -3.21 -13.24
C MET A 88 1.68 -4.73 -13.19
N PHE A 89 2.40 -5.48 -12.35
CA PHE A 89 2.26 -6.94 -12.26
C PHE A 89 0.97 -7.37 -11.54
N TRP A 90 0.54 -6.64 -10.52
CA TRP A 90 -0.70 -6.96 -9.78
C TRP A 90 -1.96 -6.58 -10.57
N ALA A 91 -1.95 -5.45 -11.27
CA ALA A 91 -3.07 -5.00 -12.10
C ALA A 91 -3.31 -5.89 -13.34
N ARG A 92 -2.26 -6.50 -13.90
CA ARG A 92 -2.34 -7.35 -15.11
C ARG A 92 -2.83 -8.78 -14.85
N ASN A 93 -2.75 -9.27 -13.61
CA ASN A 93 -3.11 -10.65 -13.25
C ASN A 93 -4.49 -10.79 -12.59
N GLN A 94 -5.36 -9.78 -12.70
CA GLN A 94 -6.70 -9.78 -12.08
C GLN A 94 -7.86 -9.84 -13.10
N THR A 95 -7.54 -10.05 -14.38
CA THR A 95 -8.53 -10.24 -15.45
C THR A 95 -8.34 -11.58 -16.16
N HIS A 96 -8.66 -12.68 -15.50
CA HIS A 96 -9.30 -13.85 -16.14
C HIS A 96 -9.77 -14.84 -15.08
N GLU A 97 -10.73 -15.68 -15.48
CA GLU A 97 -11.59 -16.58 -14.68
C GLU A 97 -12.81 -15.83 -14.13
N GLY A 98 -14.01 -15.94 -14.73
CA GLY A 98 -14.61 -17.03 -15.50
C GLY A 98 -15.99 -17.26 -14.90
#